data_AF-A0A3T0RPY2-F1
#
_entry.id   AF-A0A3T0RPY2-F1
#
_cell.length_a   1.000
_cell.length_b   1.000
_cell.length_c   1.000
_cell.angle_alpha   90.00
_cell.angle_beta   90.00
_cell.angle_gamma   90.00
#
_symmetry.space_group_name_H-M   'P 1'
#
loop_
_entity.id
_entity.type
_entity.pdbx_description
1 polymer ?
#
loop_
_entity_poly.entity_id
_entity_poly.type
_entity_poly.pdbx_seq_one_letter_code
_entity_poly.pdbx_strand_id
1 'polypeptide(L)'
;MKKQIIAAFVGILILFGATYLLRYQIFRNWTANAVGDLNFNEDETMAAKINRYFEDYHSKKSNRPYSCAHNFWARDDRYIYVDLVCGKFSRVSDTEVKTEYGYQAPTRVTVTGSGEIANFEQPVDGTYNRVTYNWLFPYEVQEVDRQLESTDPWKNIHLKTFIGK
;
A
#
# COMPACT_ATOMS: atom_id res chain seq x y z
N MET A 1 2.06 -41.35 7.51
CA MET A 1 0.81 -40.58 7.37
C MET A 1 0.94 -39.08 7.63
N LYS A 2 1.53 -38.60 8.74
CA LYS A 2 1.66 -37.13 9.01
C LYS A 2 2.38 -36.31 7.92
N LYS A 3 3.44 -36.85 7.29
CA LYS A 3 4.21 -36.12 6.26
C LYS A 3 3.45 -35.90 4.94
N GLN A 4 2.53 -36.81 4.58
CA GLN A 4 1.73 -36.70 3.36
C GLN A 4 0.59 -35.67 3.50
N ILE A 5 0.03 -35.53 4.71
CA ILE A 5 -1.01 -34.52 5.01
C ILE A 5 -0.41 -33.11 4.96
N ILE A 6 0.80 -32.91 5.51
CA ILE A 6 1.48 -31.61 5.48
C ILE A 6 1.82 -31.19 4.04
N ALA A 7 2.32 -32.12 3.22
CA ALA A 7 2.61 -31.84 1.82
C ALA A 7 1.37 -31.46 1.01
N ALA A 8 0.22 -32.11 1.27
CA ALA A 8 -1.04 -31.76 0.63
C ALA A 8 -1.54 -30.37 1.04
N PHE A 9 -1.44 -30.01 2.32
CA PHE A 9 -1.81 -28.67 2.80
C PHE A 9 -0.92 -27.56 2.22
N VAL A 10 0.40 -27.79 2.15
CA VAL A 10 1.33 -26.84 1.54
C VAL A 10 1.07 -26.71 0.04
N GLY A 11 0.80 -27.81 -0.66
CA GLY A 11 0.43 -27.80 -2.08
C GLY A 11 -0.86 -27.01 -2.35
N ILE A 12 -1.88 -27.17 -1.50
CA ILE A 12 -3.13 -26.40 -1.59
C ILE A 12 -2.87 -24.91 -1.33
N LEU A 13 -2.08 -24.56 -0.30
CA LEU A 13 -1.74 -23.16 0.00
C LEU A 13 -0.96 -22.49 -1.14
N ILE A 14 -0.02 -23.20 -1.77
CA ILE A 14 0.74 -22.68 -2.91
C ILE A 14 -0.18 -22.49 -4.13
N LEU A 15 -1.06 -23.46 -4.43
CA LEU A 15 -2.03 -23.34 -5.52
C LEU A 15 -3.03 -22.20 -5.29
N PHE A 16 -3.50 -22.01 -4.05
CA PHE A 16 -4.39 -20.92 -3.68
C PHE A 16 -3.68 -19.56 -3.74
N GLY A 17 -2.46 -19.46 -3.24
CA GLY A 17 -1.64 -18.25 -3.33
C GLY A 17 -1.31 -17.88 -4.78
N ALA A 18 -0.95 -18.86 -5.61
CA ALA A 18 -0.66 -18.64 -7.02
C ALA A 18 -1.90 -18.20 -7.80
N THR A 19 -3.07 -18.80 -7.56
CA THR A 19 -4.33 -18.39 -8.20
C THR A 19 -4.83 -17.02 -7.71
N TYR A 20 -4.58 -16.68 -6.45
CA TYR A 20 -4.86 -15.35 -5.91
C TYR A 20 -3.99 -14.28 -6.57
N LEU A 21 -2.68 -14.50 -6.66
CA LEU A 21 -1.74 -13.60 -7.34
C LEU A 21 -2.07 -13.46 -8.84
N LEU A 22 -2.43 -14.56 -9.52
CA LEU A 22 -2.81 -14.52 -10.92
C LEU A 22 -4.10 -13.71 -11.14
N ARG A 23 -5.11 -13.89 -10.28
CA ARG A 23 -6.36 -13.12 -10.35
C ARG A 23 -6.12 -11.64 -10.05
N TYR A 24 -5.27 -11.33 -9.07
CA TYR A 24 -4.88 -9.96 -8.75
C TYR A 24 -4.18 -9.28 -9.93
N GLN A 25 -3.23 -9.96 -10.59
CA GLN A 25 -2.53 -9.44 -11.76
C GLN A 25 -3.44 -9.28 -12.98
N ILE A 26 -4.30 -10.26 -13.26
CA ILE A 26 -5.26 -10.19 -14.37
C ILE A 26 -6.27 -9.07 -14.15
N PHE A 27 -6.76 -8.90 -12.91
CA PHE A 27 -7.70 -7.84 -12.58
C PHE A 27 -7.06 -6.45 -12.72
N ARG A 28 -5.84 -6.25 -12.19
CA ARG A 28 -5.08 -5.00 -12.40
C ARG A 28 -4.87 -4.67 -13.87
N ASN A 29 -4.50 -5.67 -14.69
CA ASN A 29 -4.29 -5.47 -16.12
C ASN A 29 -5.59 -5.19 -16.89
N TRP A 30 -6.72 -5.75 -16.44
CA TRP A 30 -8.01 -5.48 -17.05
C TRP A 30 -8.52 -4.07 -16.71
N THR A 31 -8.36 -3.61 -15.48
CA THR A 31 -8.73 -2.24 -15.07
C THR A 31 -7.82 -1.18 -15.70
N ALA A 32 -6.54 -1.50 -15.94
CA ALA A 32 -5.60 -0.59 -16.62
C ALA A 32 -5.98 -0.25 -18.07
N ASN A 33 -6.73 -1.11 -18.77
CA ASN A 33 -7.17 -0.84 -20.14
C ASN A 33 -8.48 -0.03 -20.22
N ALA A 34 -9.22 0.12 -19.11
CA ALA A 34 -10.48 0.85 -19.05
C ALA A 34 -10.31 2.31 -18.61
N VAL A 35 -9.13 2.67 -18.11
CA VAL A 35 -8.83 3.93 -17.44
C VAL A 35 -7.67 4.60 -18.16
N GLY A 36 -7.97 5.22 -19.30
CA GLY A 36 -6.97 5.93 -20.10
C GLY A 36 -6.19 6.90 -19.22
N ASP A 37 -4.86 6.84 -19.35
CA ASP A 37 -3.84 7.66 -18.67
C ASP A 37 -3.34 7.18 -17.30
N LEU A 38 -4.02 6.22 -16.63
CA LEU A 38 -3.52 5.64 -15.37
C LEU A 38 -2.87 4.27 -15.57
N ASN A 39 -1.63 4.16 -15.13
CA ASN A 39 -0.89 2.90 -15.08
C ASN A 39 -0.98 2.29 -13.68
N PHE A 40 -1.54 1.08 -13.59
CA PHE A 40 -1.70 0.32 -12.35
C PHE A 40 -0.55 -0.65 -12.07
N ASN A 41 0.45 -0.71 -12.95
CA ASN A 41 1.65 -1.49 -12.75
C ASN A 41 2.68 -0.70 -11.95
N GLU A 42 3.19 -1.38 -10.93
CA GLU A 42 4.24 -0.85 -10.08
C GLU A 42 5.60 -1.04 -10.77
N ASP A 43 6.42 0.01 -10.73
CA ASP A 43 7.83 -0.06 -11.10
C ASP A 43 8.63 -0.34 -9.84
N GLU A 44 9.28 -1.51 -9.75
CA GLU A 44 10.07 -1.93 -8.57
C GLU A 44 11.13 -0.89 -8.18
N THR A 45 11.69 -0.15 -9.14
CA THR A 45 12.67 0.89 -8.86
C THR A 45 12.02 2.13 -8.22
N MET A 46 10.81 2.46 -8.64
CA MET A 46 10.03 3.55 -8.08
C MET A 46 9.49 3.22 -6.68
N ALA A 47 9.06 1.97 -6.48
CA ALA A 47 8.61 1.45 -5.20
C ALA A 47 9.64 1.65 -4.09
N ALA A 48 10.88 1.26 -4.35
CA ALA A 48 11.99 1.44 -3.42
C ALA A 48 12.31 2.92 -3.15
N LYS A 49 12.21 3.78 -4.19
CA LYS A 49 12.41 5.23 -4.06
C LYS A 49 11.37 5.87 -3.13
N ILE A 50 10.10 5.50 -3.28
CA ILE A 50 9.00 6.02 -2.45
C ILE A 50 9.24 5.70 -0.98
N ASN A 51 9.47 4.42 -0.63
CA ASN A 51 9.68 4.02 0.76
C ASN A 51 10.85 4.78 1.38
N ARG A 52 12.00 4.79 0.71
CA ARG A 52 13.21 5.46 1.23
C ARG A 52 13.00 6.96 1.41
N TYR A 53 12.33 7.62 0.45
CA TYR A 53 12.03 9.05 0.55
C TYR A 53 11.21 9.36 1.81
N PHE A 54 10.16 8.59 2.07
CA PHE A 54 9.31 8.80 3.24
C PHE A 54 10.02 8.44 4.55
N GLU A 55 10.79 7.35 4.58
CA GLU A 55 11.62 6.99 5.73
C GLU A 55 12.57 8.13 6.09
N ASP A 56 13.28 8.70 5.11
CA ASP A 56 14.18 9.83 5.31
C ASP A 56 13.44 11.10 5.76
N TYR A 57 12.31 11.43 5.11
CA TYR A 57 11.52 12.61 5.43
C TYR A 57 10.99 12.56 6.87
N HIS A 58 10.33 11.47 7.25
CA HIS A 58 9.77 11.32 8.60
C HIS A 58 10.86 11.16 9.66
N SER A 59 11.96 10.48 9.33
CA SER A 59 13.08 10.34 10.25
C SER A 59 13.76 11.67 10.57
N LYS A 60 13.96 12.52 9.55
CA LYS A 60 14.50 13.87 9.74
C LYS A 60 13.55 14.76 10.55
N LYS A 61 12.25 14.73 10.23
CA LYS A 61 11.24 15.57 10.89
C LYS A 61 11.04 15.22 12.37
N SER A 62 11.12 13.94 12.72
CA SER A 62 10.90 13.44 14.09
C SER A 62 12.19 13.18 14.87
N ASN A 63 13.36 13.26 14.22
CA ASN A 63 14.67 12.87 14.74
C ASN A 63 14.70 11.42 15.29
N ARG A 64 13.96 10.51 14.65
CA ARG A 64 13.79 9.10 15.07
C ARG A 64 13.66 8.22 13.84
N PRO A 65 14.13 6.96 13.84
CA PRO A 65 14.04 6.12 12.66
C PRO A 65 12.57 5.73 12.36
N TYR A 66 12.21 5.85 11.09
CA TYR A 66 10.96 5.36 10.54
C TYR A 66 11.24 4.21 9.56
N SER A 67 10.29 3.27 9.48
CA SER A 67 10.19 2.37 8.34
C SER A 67 8.83 2.52 7.68
N CYS A 68 8.82 2.53 6.36
CA CYS A 68 7.62 2.77 5.57
C CYS A 68 7.45 1.66 4.52
N ALA A 69 6.20 1.27 4.35
CA ALA A 69 5.74 0.45 3.24
C ALA A 69 4.64 1.21 2.50
N HIS A 70 4.45 0.89 1.23
CA HIS A 70 3.36 1.45 0.45
C HIS A 70 2.53 0.35 -0.19
N ASN A 71 1.26 0.65 -0.42
CA ASN A 71 0.41 -0.07 -1.35
C ASN A 71 0.23 0.82 -2.59
N PHE A 72 0.76 0.35 -3.73
CA PHE A 72 0.63 1.08 -4.98
C PHE A 72 -0.78 0.95 -5.55
N TRP A 73 -1.38 2.08 -5.91
CA TRP A 73 -2.68 2.08 -6.58
C TRP A 73 -2.55 2.33 -8.07
N ALA A 74 -2.00 3.48 -8.45
CA ALA A 74 -1.83 3.86 -9.84
C ALA A 74 -0.77 4.95 -9.99
N ARG A 75 -0.44 5.29 -11.23
CA ARG A 75 0.34 6.47 -11.59
C ARG A 75 -0.14 7.08 -12.90
N ASP A 76 0.10 8.37 -13.07
CA ASP A 76 0.03 9.08 -14.36
C ASP A 76 1.39 9.75 -14.65
N ASP A 77 1.42 10.68 -15.60
CA ASP A 77 2.63 11.43 -15.98
C ASP A 77 3.18 12.34 -14.88
N ARG A 78 2.33 12.73 -13.93
CA ARG A 78 2.64 13.72 -12.90
C ARG A 78 2.64 13.13 -11.49
N TYR A 79 1.83 12.12 -11.25
CA TYR A 79 1.53 11.62 -9.92
C TYR A 79 1.67 10.11 -9.80
N ILE A 80 2.04 9.69 -8.59
CA ILE A 80 1.95 8.32 -8.12
C ILE A 80 1.01 8.31 -6.92
N TYR A 81 0.02 7.43 -6.96
CA TYR A 81 -1.04 7.30 -5.96
C TYR A 81 -0.77 6.06 -5.11
N VAL A 82 -0.49 6.24 -3.83
CA VAL A 82 -0.12 5.15 -2.91
C VAL A 82 -0.79 5.32 -1.55
N ASP A 83 -1.15 4.22 -0.91
CA ASP A 83 -1.40 4.23 0.53
C ASP A 83 -0.10 3.97 1.25
N LEU A 84 0.36 4.93 2.03
CA LEU A 84 1.61 4.82 2.76
C LEU A 84 1.32 4.37 4.19
N VAL A 85 2.01 3.32 4.63
CA VAL A 85 1.98 2.83 6.01
C VAL A 85 3.38 3.03 6.59
N CYS A 86 3.51 3.91 7.56
CA CYS A 86 4.78 4.21 8.20
C CYS A 86 4.71 3.94 9.70
N GLY A 87 5.74 3.30 10.23
CA GLY A 87 5.94 3.06 11.65
C GLY A 87 7.17 3.79 12.16
N LYS A 88 7.04 4.39 13.35
CA LYS A 88 8.18 4.91 14.12
C LYS A 88 8.76 3.81 14.99
N PHE A 89 10.08 3.74 15.02
CA PHE A 89 10.80 2.75 15.81
C PHE A 89 11.72 3.42 16.84
N SER A 90 11.89 2.77 17.97
CA SER A 90 12.93 3.11 18.94
C SER A 90 13.69 1.88 19.37
N ARG A 91 15.00 2.04 19.48
CA ARG A 91 15.87 0.99 20.02
C ARG A 91 15.68 0.95 21.53
N VAL A 92 15.27 -0.20 22.04
CA VAL A 92 15.05 -0.44 23.49
C VAL A 92 16.29 -1.06 24.10
N SER A 93 16.97 -1.94 23.36
CA SER A 93 18.22 -2.57 23.76
C SER A 93 19.09 -2.87 22.53
N ASP A 94 20.23 -3.52 22.73
CA ASP A 94 21.11 -3.83 21.61
C ASP A 94 20.47 -4.77 20.56
N THR A 95 19.50 -5.57 20.98
CA THR A 95 18.83 -6.59 20.16
C THR A 95 17.33 -6.33 19.98
N GLU A 96 16.79 -5.28 20.59
CA GLU A 96 15.35 -5.02 20.60
C GLU A 96 15.02 -3.64 20.05
N VAL A 97 14.05 -3.62 19.13
CA VAL A 97 13.43 -2.42 18.59
C VAL A 97 11.94 -2.50 18.88
N LYS A 98 11.38 -1.40 19.39
CA LYS A 98 9.96 -1.26 19.66
C LYS A 98 9.32 -0.32 18.64
N THR A 99 8.16 -0.73 18.13
CA THR A 99 7.28 0.14 17.35
C THR A 99 6.50 1.04 18.31
N GLU A 100 6.54 2.36 18.10
CA GLU A 100 5.87 3.33 18.97
C GLU A 100 4.52 3.76 18.44
N TYR A 101 4.54 4.41 17.27
CA TYR A 101 3.37 4.99 16.63
C TYR A 101 3.50 4.76 15.14
N GLY A 102 2.41 4.34 14.51
CA GLY A 102 2.32 4.22 13.07
C GLY A 102 1.09 4.93 12.54
N TYR A 103 1.13 5.27 11.27
CA TYR A 103 -0.02 5.82 10.57
C TYR A 103 -0.13 5.20 9.18
N GLN A 104 -1.34 5.23 8.65
CA GLN A 104 -1.64 4.85 7.29
C GLN A 104 -2.37 6.02 6.64
N ALA A 105 -1.83 6.54 5.54
CA ALA A 105 -2.38 7.72 4.88
C ALA A 105 -2.41 7.55 3.35
N PRO A 106 -3.54 7.90 2.70
CA PRO A 106 -3.55 8.08 1.26
C PRO A 106 -2.56 9.18 0.90
N THR A 107 -1.73 8.91 -0.09
CA THR A 107 -0.60 9.74 -0.45
C THR A 107 -0.55 9.94 -1.96
N ARG A 108 -0.58 11.20 -2.40
CA ARG A 108 -0.31 11.56 -3.79
C ARG A 108 1.12 12.09 -3.87
N VAL A 109 2.00 11.37 -4.56
CA VAL A 109 3.39 11.74 -4.77
C VAL A 109 3.52 12.43 -6.12
N THR A 110 4.07 13.65 -6.15
CA THR A 110 4.41 14.34 -7.39
C THR A 110 5.80 13.88 -7.87
N VAL A 111 5.89 13.48 -9.12
CA VAL A 111 7.16 13.11 -9.76
C VAL A 111 7.58 14.11 -10.83
N THR A 112 8.88 14.30 -11.00
CA THR A 112 9.45 15.03 -12.13
C THR A 112 9.39 14.18 -13.40
N GLY A 113 9.58 14.81 -14.56
CA GLY A 113 9.73 14.08 -15.84
C GLY A 113 10.91 13.10 -15.88
N SER A 114 11.87 13.20 -14.94
CA SER A 114 12.97 12.24 -14.78
C SER A 114 12.64 11.09 -13.81
N GLY A 115 11.43 11.03 -13.26
CA GLY A 115 11.02 10.02 -12.29
C GLY A 115 11.60 10.23 -10.89
N GLU A 116 11.96 11.46 -10.53
CA GLU A 116 12.37 11.81 -9.17
C GLU A 116 11.19 12.36 -8.37
N ILE A 117 11.17 12.09 -7.06
CA ILE A 117 10.10 12.59 -6.17
C ILE A 117 10.31 14.07 -5.92
N ALA A 118 9.37 14.89 -6.38
CA ALA A 118 9.41 16.35 -6.24
C ALA A 118 8.69 16.84 -4.98
N ASN A 119 7.52 16.27 -4.70
CA ASN A 119 6.67 16.66 -3.57
C ASN A 119 5.67 15.53 -3.24
N PHE A 120 4.93 15.66 -2.15
CA PHE A 120 3.80 14.77 -1.86
C PHE A 120 2.69 15.51 -1.11
N GLU A 121 1.49 14.95 -1.17
CA GLU A 121 0.31 15.41 -0.43
C GLU A 121 -0.26 14.25 0.38
N GLN A 122 -0.53 14.52 1.66
CA GLN A 122 -1.09 13.59 2.65
C GLN A 122 -2.04 14.34 3.60
N PRO A 123 -3.02 13.66 4.21
CA PRO A 123 -3.77 14.23 5.32
C PRO A 123 -2.85 14.55 6.51
N VAL A 124 -3.07 15.71 7.14
CA VAL A 124 -2.21 16.25 8.21
C VAL A 124 -2.18 15.37 9.44
N ASP A 125 -3.29 14.70 9.73
CA ASP A 125 -3.45 13.79 10.86
C ASP A 125 -2.96 12.36 10.57
N GLY A 126 -2.50 12.09 9.34
CA GLY A 126 -2.06 10.77 8.91
C GLY A 126 -3.17 9.72 8.90
N THR A 127 -4.44 10.14 8.94
CA THR A 127 -5.58 9.22 9.02
C THR A 127 -6.04 8.82 7.64
N TYR A 128 -6.14 7.51 7.42
CA TYR A 128 -6.88 6.96 6.30
C TYR A 128 -8.38 7.14 6.55
N ASN A 129 -9.02 8.02 5.78
CA ASN A 129 -10.47 8.10 5.73
C ASN A 129 -10.94 8.29 4.28
N ARG A 130 -12.20 7.95 4.03
CA ARG A 130 -12.74 7.94 2.65
C ARG A 130 -12.76 9.32 2.01
N VAL A 131 -12.89 10.39 2.80
CA VAL A 131 -12.91 11.76 2.29
C VAL A 131 -11.52 12.16 1.79
N THR A 132 -10.48 11.92 2.59
CA THR A 132 -9.10 12.25 2.22
C THR A 132 -8.61 11.39 1.06
N TYR A 133 -9.01 10.11 1.03
CA TYR A 133 -8.79 9.23 -0.12
C TYR A 133 -9.41 9.82 -1.39
N ASN A 134 -10.69 10.15 -1.36
CA ASN A 134 -11.41 10.67 -2.53
C ASN A 134 -10.90 12.05 -3.01
N TRP A 135 -10.28 12.83 -2.13
CA TRP A 135 -9.68 14.13 -2.50
C TRP A 135 -8.32 13.97 -3.18
N LEU A 136 -7.53 13.00 -2.74
CA LEU A 136 -6.16 12.81 -3.25
C LEU A 136 -6.12 11.92 -4.49
N PHE A 137 -7.05 10.97 -4.59
CA PHE A 137 -7.04 9.91 -5.59
C PHE A 137 -8.07 10.19 -6.68
N PRO A 138 -7.74 9.96 -7.96
CA PRO A 138 -8.70 10.14 -9.05
C PRO A 138 -9.82 9.10 -8.94
N TYR A 139 -10.97 9.42 -9.54
CA TYR A 139 -12.20 8.63 -9.42
C TYR A 139 -11.98 7.15 -9.80
N GLU A 140 -11.13 6.89 -10.77
CA GLU A 140 -10.90 5.57 -11.31
C GLU A 140 -10.12 4.69 -10.34
N VAL A 141 -9.22 5.28 -9.55
CA VAL A 141 -8.57 4.55 -8.47
C VAL A 141 -9.55 4.25 -7.33
N GLN A 142 -10.45 5.19 -7.03
CA GLN A 142 -11.54 4.97 -6.08
C GLN A 142 -12.47 3.83 -6.52
N GLU A 143 -12.71 3.72 -7.82
CA GLU A 143 -13.52 2.65 -8.39
C GLU A 143 -12.84 1.29 -8.26
N VAL A 144 -11.53 1.21 -8.51
CA VAL A 144 -10.75 -0.02 -8.27
C VAL A 144 -10.79 -0.42 -6.80
N ASP A 145 -10.59 0.53 -5.87
CA ASP A 145 -10.69 0.26 -4.44
C ASP A 145 -12.08 -0.27 -4.04
N ARG A 146 -13.14 0.37 -4.53
CA ARG A 146 -14.54 -0.05 -4.30
C ARG A 146 -14.81 -1.46 -4.83
N GLN A 147 -14.26 -1.80 -5.99
CA GLN A 147 -14.42 -3.15 -6.57
C GLN A 147 -13.64 -4.19 -5.75
N LEU A 148 -12.44 -3.87 -5.28
CA LEU A 148 -11.68 -4.73 -4.37
C LEU A 148 -12.43 -4.94 -3.04
N GLU A 149 -13.04 -3.89 -2.47
CA GLU A 149 -13.89 -4.02 -1.28
C GLU A 149 -15.09 -4.94 -1.50
N SER A 150 -15.69 -4.90 -2.69
CA SER A 150 -16.84 -5.75 -3.04
C SER A 150 -16.47 -7.21 -3.29
N THR A 151 -15.21 -7.49 -3.64
CA THR A 151 -14.73 -8.81 -4.04
C THR A 151 -13.86 -9.50 -2.99
N ASP A 152 -13.35 -8.76 -1.99
CA ASP A 152 -12.61 -9.30 -0.85
C ASP A 152 -13.49 -9.35 0.43
N PRO A 153 -13.97 -10.53 0.83
CA PRO A 153 -14.75 -10.69 2.07
C PRO A 153 -13.95 -10.36 3.34
N TRP A 154 -12.61 -10.34 3.31
CA TRP A 154 -11.78 -10.07 4.49
C TRP A 154 -11.56 -8.59 4.75
N LYS A 155 -11.55 -7.74 3.71
CA LYS A 155 -11.49 -6.27 3.88
C LYS A 155 -12.74 -5.74 4.60
N ASN A 156 -13.90 -6.35 4.35
CA ASN A 156 -15.15 -6.08 5.08
C ASN A 156 -15.14 -6.55 6.55
N ILE A 157 -14.25 -7.48 6.92
CA ILE A 157 -14.11 -7.95 8.31
C ILE A 157 -13.21 -6.99 9.09
N HIS A 158 -12.10 -6.51 8.53
CA HIS A 158 -11.19 -5.61 9.24
C HIS A 158 -11.78 -4.22 9.56
N LEU A 159 -12.67 -3.69 8.71
CA LEU A 159 -13.40 -2.44 8.98
C LEU A 159 -14.46 -2.58 10.07
N LYS A 160 -15.09 -3.75 10.22
CA LYS A 160 -16.06 -4.00 11.31
C LYS A 160 -15.40 -4.26 12.66
N THR A 161 -14.17 -4.74 12.69
CA THR A 161 -13.45 -4.97 13.95
C THR A 161 -12.82 -3.69 14.53
N PHE A 162 -12.58 -2.65 13.71
CA PHE A 162 -12.08 -1.35 14.19
C PHE A 162 -13.18 -0.35 14.57
N ILE A 163 -14.43 -0.56 14.15
CA ILE A 163 -15.62 0.22 14.58
C ILE A 163 -16.53 -0.65 15.46
N GLY A 164 -15.92 -1.55 16.24
CA GLY A 164 -16.64 -2.61 16.93
C GLY A 164 -15.92 -3.18 18.14
N LYS A 165 -15.43 -2.31 19.03
CA LYS A 165 -15.50 -2.43 20.50
C LYS A 165 -15.02 -1.15 21.17
#